data_AF-A0A7R9VGX2-F1
#
_entry.id   AF-A0A7R9VGX2-F1
#
_cell.length_a   1.000
_cell.length_b   1.000
_cell.length_c   1.000
_cell.angle_alpha   90.00
_cell.angle_beta   90.00
_cell.angle_gamma   90.00
#
_symmetry.space_group_name_H-M   'P 1'
#
loop_
_entity.id
_entity.type
_entity.pdbx_description
1 polymer ?
#
loop_
_entity_poly.entity_id
_entity_poly.type
_entity_poly.pdbx_seq_one_letter_code
_entity_poly.pdbx_strand_id
1 'polypeptide(L)'
;DQDECRWFDVLEGFSENEFYPIGVRCDDRGRVHAIHIWWNNMSGTIPPELSYFADSLEELSFTGNAVSGTIPPELGKLAELRQLFLLENCLSGDVPESLFELSNLEQATLAGNSDLSGSLNGFCDGDKYRGDLNFMTANCDSCPNSPALIECDCCICCDI
;
A
#
# COMPACT_ATOMS: atom_id res chain seq x y z
N ASP A 1 20.97 -13.85 -5.38
CA ASP A 1 22.06 -13.34 -6.25
C ASP A 1 22.14 -11.83 -6.10
N GLN A 2 23.33 -11.24 -6.17
CA GLN A 2 23.56 -9.78 -5.98
C GLN A 2 23.03 -8.91 -7.16
N ASP A 3 22.14 -9.45 -7.99
CA ASP A 3 21.66 -8.82 -9.23
C ASP A 3 20.21 -8.32 -9.16
N GLU A 4 19.48 -8.51 -8.04
CA GLU A 4 18.07 -8.06 -7.91
C GLU A 4 17.90 -6.53 -8.00
N CYS A 5 18.99 -5.77 -7.81
CA CYS A 5 18.98 -4.31 -7.75
C CYS A 5 19.62 -3.59 -8.94
N ARG A 6 19.95 -4.31 -10.02
CA ARG A 6 20.50 -3.72 -11.26
C ARG A 6 19.43 -3.23 -12.25
N TRP A 7 18.25 -2.86 -11.76
CA TRP A 7 17.16 -2.36 -12.61
C TRP A 7 17.23 -0.86 -12.89
N PHE A 8 18.20 -0.15 -12.30
CA PHE A 8 18.49 1.25 -12.67
C PHE A 8 18.71 1.44 -14.18
N ASP A 9 19.11 0.39 -14.92
CA ASP A 9 19.32 0.45 -16.37
C ASP A 9 18.08 0.07 -17.22
N VAL A 10 16.95 -0.35 -16.61
CA VAL A 10 15.75 -0.82 -17.36
C VAL A 10 14.63 0.22 -17.41
N LEU A 11 14.65 1.22 -16.51
CA LEU A 11 13.60 2.23 -16.38
C LEU A 11 14.08 3.66 -16.65
N GLU A 12 15.15 3.83 -17.45
CA GLU A 12 15.37 5.10 -18.13
C GLU A 12 14.20 5.36 -19.09
N GLY A 13 13.13 6.01 -18.59
CA GLY A 13 11.97 6.38 -19.38
C GLY A 13 10.63 6.43 -18.64
N PHE A 14 10.51 5.98 -17.39
CA PHE A 14 9.23 5.98 -16.67
C PHE A 14 9.21 7.00 -15.51
N SER A 15 8.75 8.19 -15.89
CA SER A 15 8.31 9.36 -15.10
C SER A 15 9.34 10.45 -14.72
N GLU A 16 8.95 11.69 -15.03
CA GLU A 16 9.66 12.96 -14.84
C GLU A 16 9.58 13.50 -13.39
N ASN A 17 9.24 12.68 -12.40
CA ASN A 17 9.07 13.15 -11.03
C ASN A 17 10.20 12.63 -10.12
N GLU A 18 11.18 13.50 -9.88
CA GLU A 18 12.41 13.22 -9.13
C GLU A 18 12.16 12.69 -7.70
N PHE A 19 10.97 12.91 -7.16
CA PHE A 19 10.59 12.53 -5.80
C PHE A 19 9.98 11.12 -5.67
N TYR A 20 9.34 10.56 -6.71
CA TYR A 20 8.69 9.25 -6.65
C TYR A 20 8.80 8.48 -7.99
N PRO A 21 10.01 8.13 -8.45
CA PRO A 21 10.18 7.45 -9.73
C PRO A 21 9.42 6.11 -9.75
N ILE A 22 8.84 5.78 -10.92
CA ILE A 22 8.22 4.46 -11.15
C ILE A 22 9.35 3.43 -11.22
N GLY A 23 9.23 2.33 -10.47
CA GLY A 23 10.16 1.21 -10.54
C GLY A 23 10.43 0.54 -9.21
N VAL A 24 11.53 -0.22 -9.19
CA VAL A 24 12.07 -0.88 -8.01
C VAL A 24 13.34 -0.15 -7.59
N ARG A 25 13.40 0.28 -6.33
CA ARG A 25 14.59 0.91 -5.72
C ARG A 25 15.13 0.02 -4.63
N CYS A 26 16.44 0.16 -4.39
CA CYS A 26 17.14 -0.60 -3.38
C CYS A 26 17.85 0.28 -2.36
N ASP A 27 18.07 -0.27 -1.17
CA ASP A 27 18.86 0.35 -0.11
C ASP A 27 20.38 0.28 -0.41
N ASP A 28 21.20 0.90 0.46
CA ASP A 28 22.66 0.90 0.36
C ASP A 28 23.30 -0.51 0.40
N ARG A 29 22.53 -1.54 0.79
CA ARG A 29 22.96 -2.94 0.83
C ARG A 29 22.52 -3.72 -0.40
N GLY A 30 21.83 -3.08 -1.35
CA GLY A 30 21.30 -3.74 -2.54
C GLY A 30 20.13 -4.67 -2.24
N ARG A 31 19.30 -4.36 -1.24
CA ARG A 31 18.02 -5.04 -1.00
C ARG A 31 16.88 -4.17 -1.50
N VAL A 32 15.82 -4.79 -2.01
CA VAL A 32 14.63 -4.06 -2.47
C VAL A 32 14.02 -3.27 -1.31
N HIS A 33 13.93 -1.96 -1.48
CA HIS A 33 13.51 -1.01 -0.46
C HIS A 33 12.23 -0.27 -0.84
N ALA A 34 12.00 -0.01 -2.12
CA ALA A 34 10.75 0.58 -2.59
C ALA A 34 10.30 -0.06 -3.90
N ILE A 35 8.99 -0.30 -4.04
CA ILE A 35 8.35 -0.75 -5.29
C ILE A 35 7.21 0.21 -5.60
N HIS A 36 7.38 1.01 -6.65
CA HIS A 36 6.42 2.01 -7.07
C HIS A 36 5.97 1.74 -8.50
N ILE A 37 4.71 1.33 -8.66
CA ILE A 37 4.11 1.15 -9.97
C ILE A 37 2.78 1.88 -9.96
N TRP A 38 2.79 3.13 -10.39
CA TRP A 38 1.62 4.01 -10.30
C TRP A 38 1.13 4.44 -11.68
N TRP A 39 -0.19 4.41 -11.90
CA TRP A 39 -0.86 4.79 -13.15
C TRP A 39 -0.28 4.13 -14.41
N ASN A 40 -0.14 2.79 -14.39
CA ASN A 40 0.42 2.01 -15.50
C ASN A 40 -0.53 0.97 -16.11
N ASN A 41 -1.84 1.04 -15.79
CA ASN A 41 -2.85 0.09 -16.27
C ASN A 41 -2.47 -1.39 -16.00
N MET A 42 -1.65 -1.63 -14.96
CA MET A 42 -1.20 -2.97 -14.60
C MET A 42 -2.38 -3.77 -14.07
N SER A 43 -2.51 -5.03 -14.50
CA SER A 43 -3.57 -5.93 -14.05
C SER A 43 -2.98 -7.21 -13.46
N GLY A 44 -3.78 -7.94 -12.68
CA GLY A 44 -3.35 -9.16 -11.99
C GLY A 44 -3.70 -9.08 -10.51
N THR A 45 -2.97 -9.81 -9.68
CA THR A 45 -3.14 -9.82 -8.22
C THR A 45 -1.87 -9.33 -7.54
N ILE A 46 -2.00 -8.86 -6.29
CA ILE A 46 -0.83 -8.59 -5.46
C ILE A 46 -0.18 -9.95 -5.13
N PRO A 47 1.12 -10.16 -5.43
CA PRO A 47 1.78 -11.44 -5.17
C PRO A 47 2.13 -11.58 -3.68
N PRO A 48 1.78 -12.70 -3.01
CA PRO A 48 2.19 -12.97 -1.64
C PRO A 48 3.72 -13.07 -1.47
N GLU A 49 4.44 -13.31 -2.57
CA GLU A 49 5.91 -13.36 -2.63
C GLU A 49 6.56 -12.01 -2.30
N LEU A 50 5.82 -10.89 -2.30
CA LEU A 50 6.34 -9.62 -1.77
C LEU A 50 6.82 -9.76 -0.33
N SER A 51 6.28 -10.71 0.44
CA SER A 51 6.74 -11.02 1.79
C SER A 51 8.18 -11.51 1.89
N TYR A 52 8.84 -11.85 0.77
CA TYR A 52 10.27 -12.12 0.76
C TYR A 52 11.13 -10.89 1.07
N PHE A 53 10.58 -9.68 0.94
CA PHE A 53 11.25 -8.43 1.28
C PHE A 53 10.91 -7.94 2.70
N ALA A 54 10.54 -8.86 3.60
CA ALA A 54 10.05 -8.57 4.94
C ALA A 54 10.91 -7.63 5.78
N ASP A 55 12.23 -7.66 5.56
CA ASP A 55 13.27 -6.98 6.34
C ASP A 55 13.88 -5.78 5.61
N SER A 56 13.31 -5.36 4.48
CA SER A 56 13.90 -4.32 3.63
C SER A 56 12.91 -3.41 2.92
N LEU A 57 11.71 -3.90 2.55
CA LEU A 57 10.73 -3.10 1.82
C LEU A 57 10.04 -2.09 2.75
N GLU A 58 10.28 -0.81 2.49
CA GLU A 58 9.69 0.30 3.25
C GLU A 58 8.51 0.96 2.51
N GLU A 59 8.51 0.94 1.17
CA GLU A 59 7.49 1.61 0.35
C GLU A 59 6.92 0.67 -0.71
N LEU A 60 5.59 0.53 -0.73
CA LEU A 60 4.87 -0.26 -1.72
C LEU A 60 3.71 0.55 -2.29
N SER A 61 3.74 0.82 -3.60
CA SER A 61 2.65 1.52 -4.30
C SER A 61 2.25 0.81 -5.58
N PHE A 62 0.95 0.49 -5.68
CA PHE A 62 0.27 0.03 -6.90
C PHE A 62 -0.83 1.00 -7.33
N THR A 63 -0.75 2.26 -6.91
CA THR A 63 -1.82 3.27 -7.09
C THR A 63 -2.27 3.43 -8.55
N GLY A 64 -3.58 3.52 -8.78
CA GLY A 64 -4.14 3.88 -10.09
C GLY A 64 -3.93 2.81 -11.17
N ASN A 65 -4.09 1.54 -10.81
CA ASN A 65 -3.95 0.41 -11.74
C ASN A 65 -5.25 -0.41 -11.78
N ALA A 66 -5.21 -1.54 -12.47
CA ALA A 66 -6.29 -2.53 -12.55
C ALA A 66 -5.94 -3.80 -11.75
N VAL A 67 -5.21 -3.65 -10.64
CA VAL A 67 -4.88 -4.78 -9.76
C VAL A 67 -6.16 -5.26 -9.07
N SER A 68 -6.35 -6.56 -8.98
CA SER A 68 -7.60 -7.20 -8.54
C SER A 68 -7.34 -8.33 -7.55
N GLY A 69 -8.41 -8.91 -7.01
CA GLY A 69 -8.33 -9.97 -6.01
C GLY A 69 -8.11 -9.42 -4.60
N THR A 70 -7.71 -10.29 -3.67
CA THR A 70 -7.55 -9.94 -2.25
C THR A 70 -6.18 -9.34 -1.96
N ILE A 71 -6.10 -8.54 -0.89
CA ILE A 71 -4.81 -8.17 -0.31
C ILE A 71 -4.24 -9.41 0.42
N PRO A 72 -3.04 -9.90 0.07
CA PRO A 72 -2.49 -11.09 0.71
C PRO A 72 -2.15 -10.83 2.18
N PRO A 73 -2.54 -11.72 3.13
CA PRO A 73 -2.17 -11.58 4.53
C PRO A 73 -0.65 -11.63 4.76
N GLU A 74 0.11 -12.20 3.83
CA GLU A 74 1.57 -12.23 3.85
C GLU A 74 2.21 -10.84 3.83
N LEU A 75 1.51 -9.80 3.34
CA LEU A 75 2.00 -8.42 3.42
C LEU A 75 2.17 -7.95 4.87
N GLY A 76 1.44 -8.54 5.83
CA GLY A 76 1.66 -8.28 7.26
C GLY A 76 3.00 -8.77 7.80
N LYS A 77 3.81 -9.47 6.99
CA LYS A 77 5.20 -9.84 7.35
C LYS A 77 6.22 -8.74 7.04
N LEU A 78 5.82 -7.69 6.31
CA LEU A 78 6.70 -6.60 5.90
C LEU A 78 6.99 -5.67 7.08
N ALA A 79 7.83 -6.13 8.00
CA ALA A 79 8.10 -5.48 9.28
C ALA A 79 8.68 -4.06 9.12
N GLU A 80 9.39 -3.80 8.03
CA GLU A 80 9.95 -2.48 7.72
C GLU A 80 9.00 -1.60 6.89
N LEU A 81 7.81 -2.07 6.53
CA LEU A 81 6.88 -1.31 5.68
C LEU A 81 6.39 -0.05 6.40
N ARG A 82 6.54 1.10 5.74
CA ARG A 82 6.15 2.42 6.23
C ARG A 82 5.05 3.04 5.38
N GLN A 83 5.03 2.75 4.08
CA GLN A 83 4.04 3.31 3.15
C GLN A 83 3.41 2.21 2.31
N LEU A 84 2.08 2.10 2.36
CA LEU A 84 1.29 1.16 1.56
C LEU A 84 0.20 1.89 0.77
N PHE A 85 0.38 2.02 -0.54
CA PHE A 85 -0.53 2.76 -1.40
C PHE A 85 -1.17 1.86 -2.46
N LEU A 86 -2.43 1.49 -2.22
CA LEU A 86 -3.25 0.62 -3.09
C LEU A 86 -4.47 1.37 -3.67
N LEU A 87 -4.45 2.70 -3.62
CA LEU A 87 -5.49 3.60 -4.11
C LEU A 87 -5.89 3.27 -5.55
N GLU A 88 -7.18 3.38 -5.86
CA GLU A 88 -7.73 3.25 -7.23
C GLU A 88 -7.29 1.96 -7.92
N ASN A 89 -7.79 0.83 -7.40
CA ASN A 89 -7.62 -0.50 -7.99
C ASN A 89 -8.95 -1.26 -7.94
N CYS A 90 -8.94 -2.53 -8.33
CA CYS A 90 -10.08 -3.44 -8.30
C CYS A 90 -9.93 -4.51 -7.20
N LEU A 91 -9.31 -4.16 -6.06
CA LEU A 91 -9.13 -5.08 -4.95
C LEU A 91 -10.47 -5.38 -4.28
N SER A 92 -10.58 -6.59 -3.72
CA SER A 92 -11.83 -7.14 -3.19
C SER A 92 -11.60 -7.99 -1.94
N GLY A 93 -12.64 -8.19 -1.15
CA GLY A 93 -12.60 -9.03 0.06
C GLY A 93 -12.04 -8.31 1.28
N ASP A 94 -11.82 -9.06 2.35
CA ASP A 94 -11.46 -8.47 3.64
C ASP A 94 -10.02 -7.94 3.67
N VAL A 95 -9.83 -6.75 4.26
CA VAL A 95 -8.50 -6.24 4.61
C VAL A 95 -7.87 -7.13 5.68
N PRO A 96 -6.70 -7.74 5.44
CA PRO A 96 -6.08 -8.65 6.40
C PRO A 96 -5.70 -7.96 7.72
N GLU A 97 -6.08 -8.57 8.85
CA GLU A 97 -5.72 -8.07 10.19
C GLU A 97 -4.21 -7.95 10.40
N SER A 98 -3.43 -8.79 9.71
CA SER A 98 -1.96 -8.78 9.78
C SER A 98 -1.34 -7.46 9.29
N LEU A 99 -2.04 -6.68 8.46
CA LEU A 99 -1.58 -5.33 8.08
C LEU A 99 -1.62 -4.37 9.27
N PHE A 100 -2.49 -4.63 10.25
CA PHE A 100 -2.63 -3.79 11.45
C PHE A 100 -1.58 -4.10 12.52
N GLU A 101 -0.90 -5.24 12.39
CA GLU A 101 0.20 -5.64 13.26
C GLU A 101 1.54 -5.00 12.87
N LEU A 102 1.59 -4.32 11.71
CA LEU A 102 2.80 -3.66 11.22
C LEU A 102 3.17 -2.47 12.11
N SER A 103 4.26 -2.63 12.87
CA SER A 103 4.64 -1.63 13.87
C SER A 103 5.13 -0.31 13.27
N ASN A 104 5.73 -0.38 12.08
CA ASN A 104 6.38 0.75 11.39
C ASN A 104 5.51 1.40 10.30
N LEU A 105 4.28 0.90 10.06
CA LEU A 105 3.42 1.40 9.00
C LEU A 105 2.92 2.81 9.34
N GLU A 106 3.36 3.83 8.61
CA GLU A 106 3.03 5.23 8.87
C GLU A 106 1.83 5.69 8.03
N GLN A 107 1.78 5.27 6.76
CA GLN A 107 0.76 5.70 5.81
C GLN A 107 0.18 4.51 5.05
N ALA A 108 -1.15 4.47 4.91
CA ALA A 108 -1.84 3.45 4.14
C ALA A 108 -3.05 4.04 3.40
N THR A 109 -3.13 3.88 2.08
CA THR A 109 -4.36 4.20 1.32
C THR A 109 -4.88 2.98 0.60
N LEU A 110 -6.15 2.67 0.84
CA LEU A 110 -6.92 1.59 0.23
C LEU A 110 -8.16 2.14 -0.50
N ALA A 111 -8.34 3.47 -0.54
CA ALA A 111 -9.49 4.12 -1.13
C ALA A 111 -9.64 3.80 -2.62
N GLY A 112 -10.85 3.98 -3.16
CA GLY A 112 -11.10 3.71 -4.59
C GLY A 112 -11.05 2.23 -4.98
N ASN A 113 -11.11 1.30 -4.02
CA ASN A 113 -11.37 -0.12 -4.25
C ASN A 113 -12.80 -0.44 -3.81
N SER A 114 -13.69 -0.73 -4.76
CA SER A 114 -15.14 -0.79 -4.51
C SER A 114 -15.61 -2.04 -3.77
N ASP A 115 -14.85 -3.13 -3.81
CA ASP A 115 -15.25 -4.43 -3.27
C ASP A 115 -14.42 -4.86 -2.04
N LEU A 116 -13.57 -3.97 -1.51
CA LEU A 116 -12.85 -4.22 -0.25
C LEU A 116 -13.81 -4.10 0.93
N SER A 117 -13.69 -5.03 1.87
CA SER A 117 -14.47 -5.08 3.10
C SER A 117 -13.58 -5.27 4.33
N GLY A 118 -14.18 -5.27 5.53
CA GLY A 118 -13.50 -5.61 6.77
C GLY A 118 -13.49 -4.46 7.77
N SER A 119 -12.61 -4.55 8.77
CA SER A 119 -12.54 -3.59 9.86
C SER A 119 -11.08 -3.18 10.08
N LEU A 120 -10.83 -1.87 10.17
CA LEU A 120 -9.52 -1.30 10.52
C LEU A 120 -9.41 -1.02 12.03
N ASN A 121 -10.17 -1.74 12.86
CA ASN A 121 -10.15 -1.58 14.32
C ASN A 121 -8.74 -1.84 14.87
N GLY A 122 -8.26 -0.97 15.76
CA GLY A 122 -6.93 -1.08 16.40
C GLY A 122 -5.82 -0.26 15.75
N PHE A 123 -6.02 0.32 14.56
CA PHE A 123 -5.06 1.26 13.98
C PHE A 123 -5.08 2.63 14.67
N CYS A 124 -6.12 2.91 15.46
CA CYS A 124 -6.36 4.24 16.04
C CYS A 124 -6.05 4.30 17.54
N ASP A 125 -5.34 3.30 18.09
CA ASP A 125 -4.98 3.33 19.51
C ASP A 125 -4.07 4.54 19.79
N GLY A 126 -4.53 5.35 20.75
CA GLY A 126 -4.12 6.72 20.95
C GLY A 126 -2.60 6.88 21.01
N ASP A 127 -2.11 7.86 20.26
CA ASP A 127 -0.74 8.38 20.26
C ASP A 127 0.29 7.68 19.35
N LYS A 128 0.04 6.50 18.76
CA LYS A 128 1.01 5.87 17.83
C LYS A 128 1.08 6.54 16.45
N TYR A 129 -0.07 7.00 15.94
CA TYR A 129 -0.18 7.61 14.60
C TYR A 129 -0.54 9.10 14.64
N ARG A 130 -0.43 9.75 15.80
CA ARG A 130 -0.63 11.20 15.96
C ARG A 130 0.57 11.99 15.42
N GLY A 131 0.55 12.22 14.13
CA GLY A 131 1.30 13.26 13.44
C GLY A 131 0.52 13.59 12.18
N ASP A 132 0.44 14.87 11.83
CA ASP A 132 -0.39 15.44 10.75
C ASP A 132 -0.10 14.89 9.31
N LEU A 133 0.62 13.76 9.18
CA LEU A 133 1.04 13.12 7.94
C LEU A 133 0.63 11.65 7.81
N ASN A 134 0.06 11.02 8.84
CA ASN A 134 -0.39 9.63 8.77
C ASN A 134 -1.83 9.57 8.25
N PHE A 135 -1.98 9.65 6.93
CA PHE A 135 -3.29 9.57 6.28
C PHE A 135 -3.65 8.12 6.01
N MET A 136 -4.58 7.58 6.80
CA MET A 136 -5.30 6.39 6.39
C MET A 136 -6.59 6.77 5.67
N THR A 137 -6.69 6.34 4.41
CA THR A 137 -7.87 6.58 3.58
C THR A 137 -8.39 5.25 3.07
N ALA A 138 -9.63 4.94 3.43
CA ALA A 138 -10.40 3.83 2.93
C ALA A 138 -11.81 4.35 2.61
N ASN A 139 -12.58 3.61 1.80
CA ASN A 139 -13.96 3.98 1.48
C ASN A 139 -14.85 3.83 2.74
N CYS A 140 -14.84 4.86 3.60
CA CYS A 140 -15.58 4.92 4.85
C CYS A 140 -16.89 5.71 4.70
N ASP A 141 -17.76 5.59 5.70
CA ASP A 141 -19.19 5.97 5.77
C ASP A 141 -19.57 7.46 5.51
N SER A 142 -18.72 8.26 4.86
CA SER A 142 -19.06 9.66 4.51
C SER A 142 -19.61 9.87 3.10
N CYS A 143 -19.78 8.82 2.29
CA CYS A 143 -20.45 8.97 0.99
C CYS A 143 -21.98 8.98 1.18
N PRO A 144 -22.69 10.09 0.92
CA PRO A 144 -24.15 10.07 0.92
C PRO A 144 -24.63 9.07 -0.14
N ASN A 145 -25.23 7.95 0.32
CA ASN A 145 -25.85 6.85 -0.42
C ASN A 145 -25.00 5.60 -0.75
N SER A 146 -23.87 5.33 -0.09
CA SER A 146 -23.20 4.02 -0.17
C SER A 146 -23.00 3.42 1.22
N PRO A 147 -23.38 2.15 1.48
CA PRO A 147 -22.98 1.50 2.72
C PRO A 147 -21.45 1.35 2.73
N ALA A 148 -20.75 1.80 3.78
CA ALA A 148 -19.34 1.49 3.92
C ALA A 148 -19.16 -0.03 4.03
N LEU A 149 -18.23 -0.56 3.23
CA LEU A 149 -17.80 -1.96 3.33
C LEU A 149 -16.62 -2.12 4.31
N ILE A 150 -15.94 -1.02 4.64
CA ILE A 150 -14.83 -0.98 5.59
C ILE A 150 -15.22 -0.13 6.81
N GLU A 151 -15.19 -0.75 7.99
CA GLU A 151 -15.38 -0.06 9.28
C GLU A 151 -14.03 0.52 9.76
N CYS A 152 -13.97 1.80 10.13
CA CYS A 152 -12.77 2.47 10.63
C CYS A 152 -13.05 3.41 11.81
N ASP A 153 -12.19 3.38 12.83
CA ASP A 153 -12.25 4.32 13.97
C ASP A 153 -11.65 5.72 13.68
N CYS A 154 -10.74 5.86 12.70
CA CYS A 154 -10.02 7.12 12.42
C CYS A 154 -9.65 7.37 10.94
N CYS A 155 -10.33 6.74 9.98
CA CYS A 155 -10.08 6.98 8.56
C CYS A 155 -10.46 8.42 8.17
N ILE A 156 -9.53 9.14 7.54
CA ILE A 156 -9.79 10.46 6.98
C ILE A 156 -10.50 10.22 5.64
N CYS A 157 -11.78 10.57 5.56
CA CYS A 157 -12.48 10.54 4.28
C CYS A 157 -11.81 11.53 3.33
N CYS A 158 -11.21 11.02 2.26
CA CYS A 158 -10.74 11.83 1.14
C CYS A 158 -11.67 11.57 -0.04
N ASP A 159 -12.79 12.29 -0.09
CA ASP A 159 -13.35 12.68 -1.38
C ASP A 159 -12.45 13.81 -1.92
N ILE A 160 -11.91 13.63 -3.13
CA ILE A 160 -11.49 14.74 -3.99
C ILE A 160 -12.25 14.63 -5.30
#